data_AF-D3E7W1-F1
#
_entry.id   AF-D3E7W1-F1
#
_cell.length_a   1.000
_cell.length_b   1.000
_cell.length_c   1.000
_cell.angle_alpha   90.00
_cell.angle_beta   90.00
_cell.angle_gamma   90.00
#
_symmetry.space_group_name_H-M   'P 1'
#
loop_
_entity.id
_entity.type
_entity.pdbx_description
1 polymer ?
#
loop_
_entity_poly.entity_id
_entity_poly.type
_entity_poly.pdbx_seq_one_letter_code
_entity_poly.pdbx_strand_id
1 'polypeptide(L)'
;MKKYLTAIIVLPLFLLAVGCTPRYEEPVDGYKPSSVDDDFPIPESAALMKTIPEPENPNIDNGAEYEVKGIGGEQGLATPKRYFQEIQAAGWTQLEEKQMGHVHFFQKDDTVIALEVREDSLTVYEMIKDAKF
;
A
#
# COMPACT_ATOMS: atom_id res chain seq x y z
N MET A 1 0.78 -37.65 43.65
CA MET A 1 1.53 -36.97 42.56
C MET A 1 0.64 -36.87 41.32
N LYS A 2 -0.48 -36.13 41.37
CA LYS A 2 -1.49 -36.12 40.28
C LYS A 2 -1.98 -34.71 39.93
N LYS A 3 -1.37 -33.67 40.51
CA LYS A 3 -1.80 -32.27 40.39
C LYS A 3 -0.93 -31.44 39.42
N TYR A 4 0.16 -32.02 38.93
CA TYR A 4 1.10 -31.36 38.00
C TYR A 4 1.02 -31.91 36.57
N LEU A 5 0.19 -32.94 36.32
CA LEU A 5 0.10 -33.59 35.02
C LEU A 5 -0.67 -32.75 34.00
N THR A 6 -1.63 -31.93 34.45
CA THR A 6 -2.41 -31.04 33.60
C THR A 6 -1.66 -29.78 33.16
N ALA A 7 -0.59 -29.39 33.87
CA ALA A 7 0.21 -28.20 33.52
C ALA A 7 1.22 -28.47 32.39
N ILE A 8 1.56 -29.73 32.11
CA ILE A 8 2.58 -30.11 31.12
C ILE A 8 2.02 -30.23 29.69
N ILE A 9 0.70 -30.37 29.53
CA ILE A 9 0.06 -30.58 28.21
C ILE A 9 -0.35 -29.27 27.54
N VAL A 10 -0.41 -28.15 28.27
CA VAL A 10 -0.82 -26.84 27.73
C VAL A 10 0.36 -26.04 27.17
N LEU A 11 1.59 -26.35 27.60
CA LEU A 11 2.81 -25.64 27.21
C LEU A 11 3.27 -25.86 25.73
N PRO A 12 3.07 -27.03 25.08
CA PRO A 12 3.47 -27.21 23.69
C PRO A 12 2.48 -26.62 22.68
N LEU A 13 1.26 -26.22 23.09
CA LEU A 13 0.26 -25.65 22.18
C LEU A 13 0.55 -24.18 21.80
N PHE A 14 1.34 -23.47 22.60
CA PHE A 14 1.67 -22.05 22.37
C PHE A 14 2.84 -21.85 21.38
N LEU A 15 3.59 -22.91 21.06
CA LEU A 15 4.81 -22.82 20.24
C LEU A 15 4.56 -23.01 18.73
N LEU A 16 3.32 -23.29 18.30
CA LEU A 16 2.99 -23.54 16.89
C LEU A 16 2.30 -22.36 16.19
N ALA A 17 2.13 -21.22 16.86
CA ALA A 17 1.49 -20.02 16.29
C ALA A 17 2.50 -19.03 15.68
N VAL A 18 3.67 -19.48 15.22
CA VAL A 18 4.52 -18.65 14.36
C VAL A 18 4.02 -18.81 12.92
N GLY A 19 2.86 -18.20 12.65
CA GLY A 19 2.41 -18.01 11.28
C GLY A 19 3.40 -17.07 10.60
N CYS A 20 4.25 -17.61 9.73
CA CYS A 20 4.97 -16.79 8.77
C CYS A 20 3.94 -16.24 7.80
N THR A 21 3.34 -15.09 8.11
CA THR A 21 2.66 -14.31 7.08
C THR A 21 3.73 -13.85 6.09
N PRO A 22 3.50 -13.99 4.78
CA PRO A 22 4.41 -13.43 3.79
C PRO A 22 4.48 -11.93 4.06
N ARG A 23 5.63 -11.50 4.59
CA ARG A 23 5.91 -10.09 4.85
C ARG A 23 6.31 -9.49 3.51
N TYR A 24 5.78 -8.32 3.18
CA TYR A 24 6.38 -7.53 2.11
C TYR A 24 7.84 -7.26 2.45
N GLU A 25 8.70 -7.88 1.66
CA GLU A 25 10.07 -7.48 1.49
C GLU A 25 10.04 -6.43 0.38
N GLU A 26 10.39 -5.21 0.74
CA GLU A 26 10.45 -4.09 -0.21
C GLU A 26 11.23 -4.48 -1.48
N PRO A 27 10.86 -3.97 -2.66
CA PRO A 27 11.49 -4.34 -3.91
C PRO A 27 13.00 -4.15 -3.84
N VAL A 28 13.73 -5.24 -4.11
CA VAL A 28 15.19 -5.19 -4.29
C VAL A 28 15.55 -4.63 -5.68
N ASP A 29 14.58 -4.64 -6.60
CA ASP A 29 14.79 -4.43 -8.04
C ASP A 29 14.34 -3.04 -8.54
N GLY A 30 13.94 -2.14 -7.63
CA GLY A 30 13.66 -0.73 -7.94
C GLY A 30 12.18 -0.38 -8.16
N TYR A 31 11.97 0.67 -8.96
CA TYR A 31 10.67 1.29 -9.22
C TYR A 31 10.52 1.56 -10.72
N LYS A 32 9.28 1.47 -11.20
CA LYS A 32 8.89 1.78 -12.58
C LYS A 32 7.80 2.84 -12.61
N PRO A 33 7.58 3.50 -13.76
CA PRO A 33 6.44 4.39 -13.95
C PRO A 33 5.10 3.70 -13.69
N SER A 34 4.15 4.43 -13.10
CA SER A 34 2.76 4.00 -13.04
C SER A 34 2.11 4.08 -14.43
N SER A 35 0.99 3.40 -14.62
CA SER A 35 0.16 3.53 -15.82
C SER A 35 -0.82 4.71 -15.76
N VAL A 36 -0.79 5.49 -14.67
CA VAL A 36 -1.65 6.66 -14.43
C VAL A 36 -0.86 7.91 -14.77
N ASP A 37 0.32 8.04 -14.17
CA ASP A 37 1.28 9.13 -14.34
C ASP A 37 2.70 8.55 -14.46
N ASP A 38 3.41 8.88 -15.55
CA ASP A 38 4.75 8.35 -15.87
C ASP A 38 5.84 8.80 -14.87
N ASP A 39 5.60 9.90 -14.15
CA ASP A 39 6.48 10.44 -13.11
C ASP A 39 6.16 9.88 -11.72
N PHE A 40 5.03 9.20 -11.54
CA PHE A 40 4.68 8.56 -10.26
C PHE A 40 5.27 7.14 -10.16
N PRO A 41 6.24 6.90 -9.25
CA PRO A 41 6.89 5.60 -9.16
C PRO A 41 5.98 4.56 -8.49
N ILE A 42 5.96 3.35 -9.02
CA ILE A 42 5.37 2.15 -8.40
C ILE A 42 6.44 1.05 -8.25
N PRO A 43 6.29 0.13 -7.27
CA PRO A 43 7.21 -1.01 -7.12
C PRO A 43 7.44 -1.76 -8.44
N GLU A 44 8.69 -2.16 -8.74
CA GLU A 44 8.99 -2.95 -9.95
C GLU A 44 8.16 -4.25 -10.01
N SER A 45 7.94 -4.86 -8.83
CA SER A 45 7.13 -6.06 -8.63
C SER A 45 5.63 -5.88 -8.87
N ALA A 46 5.15 -4.63 -9.00
CA ALA A 46 3.73 -4.34 -9.16
C ALA A 46 3.19 -4.91 -10.47
N ALA A 47 2.16 -5.75 -10.38
CA ALA A 47 1.45 -6.28 -11.54
C ALA A 47 0.16 -5.49 -11.75
N LEU A 48 0.00 -4.86 -12.92
CA LEU A 48 -1.22 -4.13 -13.26
C LEU A 48 -2.41 -5.10 -13.34
N MET A 49 -3.42 -4.86 -12.50
CA MET A 49 -4.63 -5.69 -12.44
C MET A 49 -5.75 -5.11 -13.29
N LYS A 50 -5.97 -3.80 -13.19
CA LYS A 50 -6.96 -3.08 -14.00
C LYS A 50 -6.64 -1.59 -14.09
N THR A 51 -7.07 -0.98 -15.19
CA THR A 51 -7.17 0.47 -15.37
C THR A 51 -8.59 0.94 -15.04
N ILE A 52 -8.73 2.15 -14.52
CA ILE A 52 -9.98 2.76 -14.08
C ILE A 52 -10.12 4.11 -14.83
N PRO A 53 -10.53 4.11 -16.10
CA PRO A 53 -10.58 5.32 -16.93
C PRO A 53 -11.76 6.24 -16.60
N GLU A 54 -12.84 5.70 -16.00
CA GLU A 54 -14.04 6.45 -15.64
C GLU A 54 -14.43 6.09 -14.19
N PRO A 55 -13.77 6.69 -13.18
CA PRO A 55 -14.07 6.44 -11.78
C PRO A 55 -15.47 6.93 -11.40
N GLU A 56 -16.15 6.23 -10.49
CA GLU A 56 -17.46 6.67 -9.99
C GLU A 56 -17.38 7.96 -9.16
N ASN A 57 -16.21 8.27 -8.60
CA ASN A 57 -15.98 9.46 -7.78
C ASN A 57 -15.67 10.67 -8.69
N PRO A 58 -16.49 11.74 -8.66
CA PRO A 58 -16.32 12.90 -9.54
C PRO A 58 -15.06 13.74 -9.23
N ASN A 59 -14.31 13.41 -8.19
CA ASN A 59 -13.03 14.05 -7.87
C ASN A 59 -11.82 13.33 -8.49
N ILE A 60 -12.02 12.18 -9.12
CA ILE A 60 -10.95 11.35 -9.70
C ILE A 60 -11.06 11.40 -11.22
N ASP A 61 -9.94 11.64 -11.90
CA ASP A 61 -9.86 11.65 -13.36
C ASP A 61 -9.73 10.22 -13.89
N ASN A 62 -8.68 9.51 -13.46
CA ASN A 62 -8.41 8.13 -13.84
C ASN A 62 -7.73 7.38 -12.67
N GLY A 63 -7.48 6.09 -12.85
CA GLY A 63 -6.68 5.31 -11.90
C GLY A 63 -6.25 3.96 -12.43
N ALA A 64 -5.49 3.24 -11.61
CA ALA A 64 -5.06 1.88 -11.87
C ALA A 64 -4.82 1.13 -10.56
N GLU A 65 -5.19 -0.15 -10.54
CA GLU A 65 -4.96 -1.06 -9.42
C GLU A 65 -3.84 -2.03 -9.77
N TYR A 66 -2.95 -2.24 -8.80
CA TYR A 66 -1.80 -3.13 -8.91
C TYR A 66 -1.80 -4.15 -7.78
N GLU A 67 -1.46 -5.40 -8.09
CA GLU A 67 -1.07 -6.39 -7.10
C GLU A 67 0.39 -6.15 -6.70
N VAL A 68 0.64 -6.02 -5.40
CA VAL A 68 1.98 -5.93 -4.79
C VAL A 68 2.01 -6.79 -3.54
N LYS A 69 2.52 -8.01 -3.67
CA LYS A 69 2.47 -9.00 -2.59
C LYS A 69 3.14 -8.52 -1.29
N GLY A 70 2.39 -8.65 -0.20
CA GLY A 70 2.68 -8.28 1.16
C GLY A 70 2.48 -6.80 1.50
N ILE A 71 2.29 -5.92 0.51
CA ILE A 71 2.21 -4.48 0.78
C ILE A 71 0.97 -4.21 1.64
N GLY A 72 1.00 -3.14 2.43
CA GLY A 72 -0.09 -2.85 3.36
C GLY A 72 -0.16 -3.79 4.56
N GLY A 73 0.53 -4.94 4.55
CA GLY A 73 0.47 -5.93 5.63
C GLY A 73 -0.96 -6.45 5.87
N GLU A 74 -1.14 -7.21 6.96
CA GLU A 74 -2.47 -7.71 7.34
C GLU A 74 -3.46 -6.55 7.47
N GLN A 75 -4.61 -6.68 6.81
CA GLN A 75 -5.70 -5.69 6.81
C GLN A 75 -5.32 -4.32 6.19
N GLY A 76 -4.19 -4.21 5.49
CA GLY A 76 -3.75 -2.94 4.88
C GLY A 76 -3.29 -1.88 5.88
N LEU A 77 -3.00 -2.27 7.13
CA LEU A 77 -2.68 -1.34 8.23
C LEU A 77 -1.19 -0.94 8.29
N ALA A 78 -0.31 -1.63 7.56
CA ALA A 78 1.11 -1.35 7.54
C ALA A 78 1.44 -0.31 6.45
N THR A 79 1.85 0.89 6.88
CA THR A 79 2.33 1.92 5.95
C THR A 79 3.72 1.54 5.37
N PRO A 80 3.89 1.45 4.04
CA PRO A 80 5.16 1.07 3.42
C PRO A 80 6.13 2.26 3.39
N LYS A 81 6.83 2.51 4.50
CA LYS A 81 7.63 3.72 4.71
C LYS A 81 8.69 4.00 3.63
N ARG A 82 9.46 3.01 3.18
CA ARG A 82 10.48 3.26 2.16
C ARG A 82 9.86 3.60 0.82
N TYR A 83 8.77 2.95 0.44
CA TYR A 83 8.06 3.31 -0.79
C TYR A 83 7.65 4.79 -0.78
N PHE A 84 7.18 5.30 0.37
CA PHE A 84 6.82 6.71 0.49
C PHE A 84 8.04 7.64 0.43
N GLN A 85 9.19 7.21 0.96
CA GLN A 85 10.44 7.94 0.81
C GLN A 85 10.90 8.01 -0.65
N GLU A 86 10.65 6.97 -1.43
CA GLU A 86 11.01 6.89 -2.85
C GLU A 86 10.09 7.75 -3.70
N ILE A 87 8.79 7.78 -3.39
CA ILE A 87 7.85 8.76 -3.96
C ILE A 87 8.34 10.20 -3.68
N GLN A 88 8.78 10.49 -2.45
CA GLN A 88 9.34 11.79 -2.09
C GLN A 88 10.66 12.10 -2.81
N ALA A 89 11.55 11.11 -2.95
CA ALA A 89 12.80 11.25 -3.70
C ALA A 89 12.57 11.50 -5.20
N ALA A 90 11.46 11.01 -5.75
CA ALA A 90 11.01 11.30 -7.12
C ALA A 90 10.38 12.71 -7.28
N GLY A 91 10.34 13.51 -6.21
CA GLY A 91 9.91 14.90 -6.21
C GLY A 91 8.45 15.13 -5.79
N TRP A 92 7.75 14.08 -5.33
CA TRP A 92 6.37 14.19 -4.88
C TRP A 92 6.29 14.58 -3.41
N THR A 93 5.51 15.59 -3.07
CA THR A 93 5.30 16.02 -1.69
C THR A 93 4.07 15.34 -1.11
N GLN A 94 4.21 14.64 0.02
CA GLN A 94 3.06 14.04 0.71
C GLN A 94 2.22 15.12 1.40
N LEU A 95 0.91 15.09 1.18
CA LEU A 95 -0.08 15.97 1.82
C LEU A 95 -0.62 15.30 3.09
N GLU A 96 0.17 15.26 4.17
CA GLU A 96 -0.16 14.50 5.40
C GLU A 96 -1.50 14.90 6.02
N GLU A 97 -1.85 16.18 5.99
CA GLU A 97 -3.12 16.71 6.53
C GLU A 97 -4.36 16.22 5.77
N LYS A 98 -4.18 15.63 4.58
CA LYS A 98 -5.23 15.11 3.71
C LYS A 98 -5.39 13.59 3.79
N GLN A 99 -4.62 12.90 4.64
CA GLN A 99 -4.70 11.45 4.75
C GLN A 99 -6.11 11.00 5.17
N MET A 100 -6.65 10.02 4.45
CA MET A 100 -7.96 9.43 4.72
C MET A 100 -7.84 7.92 4.86
N GLY A 101 -7.59 7.44 6.09
CA GLY A 101 -7.41 6.02 6.37
C GLY A 101 -6.21 5.44 5.61
N HIS A 102 -6.50 4.56 4.66
CA HIS A 102 -5.52 3.90 3.78
C HIS A 102 -5.12 4.73 2.55
N VAL A 103 -5.73 5.89 2.36
CA VAL A 103 -5.48 6.78 1.22
C VAL A 103 -4.52 7.89 1.63
N HIS A 104 -3.42 7.98 0.89
CA HIS A 104 -2.36 8.97 1.04
C HIS A 104 -2.30 9.85 -0.20
N PHE A 105 -2.18 11.15 -0.02
CA PHE A 105 -2.14 12.10 -1.13
C PHE A 105 -0.73 12.61 -1.35
N PHE A 106 -0.34 12.72 -2.61
CA PHE A 106 0.96 13.20 -3.06
C PHE A 106 0.76 14.25 -4.15
N GLN A 107 1.54 15.32 -4.10
CA GLN A 107 1.48 16.40 -5.07
C GLN A 107 2.84 16.64 -5.72
N LYS A 108 2.84 16.82 -7.04
CA LYS A 108 3.97 17.30 -7.82
C LYS A 108 3.43 18.27 -8.86
N ASP A 109 3.94 19.50 -8.83
CA ASP A 109 3.40 20.62 -9.62
C ASP A 109 1.87 20.77 -9.43
N ASP A 110 1.11 20.73 -10.52
CA ASP A 110 -0.36 20.83 -10.53
C ASP A 110 -1.06 19.47 -10.41
N THR A 111 -0.31 18.36 -10.39
CA THR A 111 -0.85 16.99 -10.34
C THR A 111 -0.95 16.51 -8.90
N VAL A 112 -2.10 15.92 -8.55
CA VAL A 112 -2.31 15.24 -7.27
C VAL A 112 -2.63 13.77 -7.52
N ILE A 113 -1.86 12.90 -6.89
CA ILE A 113 -2.08 11.47 -6.86
C ILE A 113 -2.64 11.07 -5.50
N ALA A 114 -3.74 10.32 -5.50
CA ALA A 114 -4.20 9.57 -4.34
C ALA A 114 -3.72 8.12 -4.45
N LEU A 115 -2.96 7.69 -3.44
CA LEU A 115 -2.44 6.33 -3.31
C LEU A 115 -3.22 5.62 -2.20
N GLU A 116 -4.02 4.64 -2.58
CA GLU A 116 -4.67 3.73 -1.66
C GLU A 116 -3.79 2.50 -1.44
N VAL A 117 -3.43 2.21 -0.19
CA VAL A 117 -2.64 1.02 0.18
C VAL A 117 -3.54 0.02 0.91
N ARG A 118 -3.76 -1.15 0.31
CA ARG A 118 -4.48 -2.27 0.93
C ARG A 118 -3.56 -3.48 1.08
N GLU A 119 -4.07 -4.52 1.73
CA GLU A 119 -3.37 -5.81 1.79
C GLU A 119 -3.15 -6.34 0.38
N ASP A 120 -1.88 -6.57 0.04
CA ASP A 120 -1.40 -7.09 -1.24
C ASP A 120 -1.72 -6.23 -2.48
N SER A 121 -2.22 -4.99 -2.30
CA SER A 121 -2.55 -4.12 -3.43
C SER A 121 -2.32 -2.63 -3.19
N LEU A 122 -2.09 -1.94 -4.31
CA LEU A 122 -2.04 -0.50 -4.40
C LEU A 122 -3.05 -0.04 -5.43
N THR A 123 -3.76 1.05 -5.16
CA THR A 123 -4.51 1.77 -6.19
C THR A 123 -3.97 3.17 -6.31
N VAL A 124 -3.59 3.55 -7.52
CA VAL A 124 -3.13 4.90 -7.85
C VAL A 124 -4.27 5.60 -8.58
N TYR A 125 -4.61 6.80 -8.14
CA TYR A 125 -5.64 7.63 -8.75
C TYR A 125 -5.07 9.01 -9.04
N GLU A 126 -5.29 9.52 -10.24
CA GLU A 126 -5.09 10.94 -10.52
C GLU A 126 -6.35 11.71 -10.14
N MET A 127 -6.17 12.76 -9.36
CA MET A 127 -7.27 13.62 -8.95
C MET A 127 -7.53 14.66 -10.04
N ILE A 128 -8.80 15.00 -10.27
CA ILE A 128 -9.14 16.15 -11.11
C ILE A 128 -8.51 17.41 -10.51
N LYS A 129 -8.00 18.30 -11.35
CA LYS A 129 -7.49 19.60 -10.91
C LYS A 129 -8.52 20.33 -10.04
N ASP A 130 -8.08 20.85 -8.90
CA ASP A 130 -8.91 21.53 -7.89
C ASP A 130 -9.99 20.65 -7.23
N ALA A 131 -9.89 19.31 -7.34
CA ALA A 131 -10.76 18.38 -6.63
C ALA A 131 -10.77 18.64 -5.11
N LYS A 132 -11.94 18.47 -4.49
CA LYS A 132 -12.09 18.61 -3.04
C LYS A 132 -11.93 17.25 -2.38
N PHE A 133 -10.80 17.05 -1.72
CA PHE A 133 -10.47 15.89 -0.90
C PHE A 133 -9.90 16.34 0.45
#